data_AF-A0A934G2P3-F1
#
_entry.id   AF-A0A934G2P3-F1
#
_cell.length_a   1.000
_cell.length_b   1.000
_cell.length_c   1.000
_cell.angle_alpha   90.00
_cell.angle_beta   90.00
_cell.angle_gamma   90.00
#
_symmetry.space_group_name_H-M   'P 1'
#
loop_
_entity.id
_entity.type
_entity.pdbx_description
1 polymer ?
#
loop_
_entity_poly.entity_id
_entity_poly.type
_entity_poly.pdbx_seq_one_letter_code
_entity_poly.pdbx_strand_id
1 'polypeptide(L)'
;MKERINVRQIPGEARRRWFFSDDFDLIVWLSDELSCIGFELCYDKRGLERSISWSNGGFRHMAVDDGEHRPGKYKASPILIPDGFFDSPRVHSAFREVSHSLPGEIADYVLNALLRYPRELPGLMQDNQESRIGVPEQ
;
A
#
# COMPACT_ATOMS: atom_id res chain seq x y z
N MET A 1 3.08 16.59 -6.78
CA MET A 1 1.92 15.85 -7.37
C MET A 1 0.81 16.81 -7.82
N LYS A 2 0.01 16.45 -8.83
CA LYS A 2 -1.14 17.25 -9.31
C LYS A 2 -2.45 16.53 -9.03
N GLU A 3 -3.49 17.26 -8.66
CA GLU A 3 -4.84 16.70 -8.48
C GLU A 3 -5.58 16.57 -9.82
N ARG A 4 -6.30 15.46 -9.98
CA ARG A 4 -7.26 15.27 -11.05
C ARG A 4 -8.66 15.62 -10.54
N ILE A 5 -9.14 16.81 -10.89
CA ILE A 5 -10.36 17.43 -10.32
C ILE A 5 -11.70 16.81 -10.77
N ASN A 6 -11.72 16.05 -11.86
CA ASN A 6 -12.94 15.43 -12.42
C ASN A 6 -12.87 13.90 -12.41
N VAL A 7 -12.48 13.33 -11.26
CA VAL A 7 -12.50 11.87 -11.11
C VAL A 7 -13.92 11.37 -10.93
N ARG A 8 -14.23 10.28 -11.63
CA ARG A 8 -15.48 9.54 -11.47
C ARG A 8 -15.65 9.16 -10.01
N GLN A 9 -16.78 9.52 -9.42
CA GLN A 9 -17.22 8.96 -8.13
C GLN A 9 -18.04 7.70 -8.40
N ILE A 10 -18.04 6.76 -7.45
CA ILE A 10 -18.80 5.51 -7.56
C ILE A 10 -19.95 5.59 -6.55
N PRO A 11 -21.24 5.51 -6.98
CA PRO A 11 -22.36 5.53 -6.06
C PRO A 11 -22.24 4.42 -5.01
N GLY A 12 -22.42 4.77 -3.74
CA GLY A 12 -22.28 3.84 -2.61
C GLY A 12 -20.86 3.67 -2.08
N GLU A 13 -19.85 4.28 -2.72
CA GLU A 13 -18.49 4.36 -2.19
C GLU A 13 -18.20 5.74 -1.59
N ALA A 14 -17.23 5.77 -0.67
CA ALA A 14 -16.70 7.00 -0.11
C ALA A 14 -16.14 7.92 -1.19
N ARG A 15 -16.25 9.24 -0.96
CA ARG A 15 -15.73 10.24 -1.90
C ARG A 15 -14.24 10.03 -2.09
N ARG A 16 -13.77 10.01 -3.34
CA ARG A 16 -12.35 9.87 -3.66
C ARG A 16 -11.75 11.08 -4.34
N ARG A 17 -10.47 11.33 -4.03
CA ARG A 17 -9.57 12.27 -4.72
C ARG A 17 -8.44 11.48 -5.34
N TRP A 18 -7.92 11.96 -6.47
CA TRP A 18 -6.80 11.34 -7.17
C TRP A 18 -5.72 12.38 -7.44
N PHE A 19 -4.51 12.08 -7.00
CA PHE A 19 -3.31 12.83 -7.26
C PHE A 19 -2.32 11.99 -8.05
N PHE A 20 -1.59 12.60 -8.97
CA PHE A 20 -0.62 11.90 -9.78
C PHE A 20 0.69 12.68 -9.91
N SER A 21 1.74 11.94 -10.24
CA SER A 21 3.04 12.43 -10.69
C SER A 21 3.61 11.42 -11.69
N ASP A 22 4.84 11.66 -12.12
CA ASP A 22 5.55 10.77 -13.02
C ASP A 22 5.75 9.37 -12.40
N ASP A 23 6.01 9.30 -11.10
CA ASP A 23 6.39 8.06 -10.41
C ASP A 23 5.30 7.51 -9.48
N PHE A 24 4.25 8.30 -9.20
CA PHE A 24 3.19 7.92 -8.26
C PHE A 24 1.78 8.24 -8.78
N ASP A 25 0.85 7.33 -8.47
CA ASP A 25 -0.58 7.61 -8.44
C ASP A 25 -1.10 7.38 -7.01
N LEU A 26 -1.81 8.37 -6.48
CA LEU A 26 -2.40 8.34 -5.15
C LEU A 26 -3.91 8.55 -5.26
N ILE A 27 -4.68 7.54 -4.87
CA ILE A 27 -6.13 7.65 -4.68
C ILE A 27 -6.38 7.72 -3.18
N VAL A 28 -7.16 8.69 -2.73
CA VAL A 28 -7.53 8.86 -1.31
C VAL A 28 -9.03 8.82 -1.19
N TRP A 29 -9.55 8.00 -0.27
CA TRP A 29 -10.96 8.00 0.11
C TRP A 29 -11.17 8.84 1.36
N LEU A 30 -12.25 9.62 1.35
CA LEU A 30 -12.63 10.56 2.38
C LEU A 30 -13.96 10.18 3.01
N SER A 31 -14.09 10.42 4.32
CA SER A 31 -15.39 10.40 5.00
C SER A 31 -16.28 11.56 4.56
N ASP A 32 -17.52 11.58 5.04
CA ASP A 32 -18.45 12.68 4.80
C ASP A 32 -17.95 13.99 5.42
N GLU A 33 -17.17 13.91 6.49
CA GLU A 33 -16.46 15.04 7.13
C GLU A 33 -15.13 15.40 6.43
N LEU A 34 -14.88 14.85 5.24
CA LEU A 34 -13.68 15.08 4.42
C LEU A 34 -12.37 14.60 5.05
N SER A 35 -12.43 13.73 6.06
CA SER A 35 -11.25 13.13 6.68
C SER A 35 -10.76 11.93 5.89
N CYS A 36 -9.44 11.70 5.82
CA CYS A 36 -8.88 10.54 5.12
C CYS A 36 -9.24 9.23 5.83
N ILE A 37 -9.90 8.30 5.13
CA ILE A 37 -10.29 6.98 5.67
C ILE A 37 -9.58 5.81 4.99
N GLY A 38 -8.86 6.09 3.90
CA GLY A 38 -8.04 5.11 3.20
C GLY A 38 -7.32 5.71 2.01
N PHE A 39 -6.32 5.00 1.49
CA PHE A 39 -5.66 5.37 0.25
C PHE A 39 -5.15 4.15 -0.51
N GLU A 40 -4.86 4.35 -1.79
CA GLU A 40 -4.09 3.47 -2.63
C GLU A 40 -2.97 4.28 -3.26
N LEU A 41 -1.73 3.83 -3.08
CA LEU A 41 -0.52 4.43 -3.62
C LEU A 41 0.13 3.46 -4.59
N CYS A 42 0.03 3.74 -5.89
CA CYS A 42 0.81 3.07 -6.92
C CYS A 42 2.15 3.76 -7.09
N TYR A 43 3.22 2.98 -7.22
CA TYR A 43 4.60 3.46 -7.35
C TYR A 43 5.44 2.56 -8.25
N ASP A 44 6.66 3.00 -8.54
CA ASP A 44 7.56 2.35 -9.51
C ASP A 44 6.90 2.20 -10.90
N LYS A 45 6.06 3.17 -11.30
CA LYS A 45 5.27 3.16 -12.55
C LYS A 45 6.07 2.95 -13.83
N ARG A 46 7.37 3.26 -13.81
CA ARG A 46 8.31 3.09 -14.95
C ARG A 46 9.04 1.75 -14.94
N GLY A 47 8.89 0.97 -13.87
CA GLY A 47 9.52 -0.32 -13.68
C GLY A 47 8.48 -1.38 -13.36
N LEU A 48 8.69 -2.13 -12.28
CA LEU A 48 7.71 -3.09 -11.80
C LEU A 48 6.69 -2.38 -10.90
N GLU A 49 5.55 -2.00 -11.50
CA GLU A 49 4.48 -1.28 -10.82
C GLU A 49 3.96 -2.06 -9.61
N ARG A 50 3.84 -1.36 -8.50
CA ARG A 50 3.37 -1.90 -7.22
C ARG A 50 2.36 -0.95 -6.63
N SER A 51 1.42 -1.48 -5.85
CA SER A 51 0.46 -0.66 -5.12
C SER A 51 0.38 -1.02 -3.63
N ILE A 52 0.19 -0.01 -2.80
CA ILE A 52 -0.09 -0.14 -1.37
C ILE A 52 -1.48 0.42 -1.14
N SER A 53 -2.38 -0.38 -0.62
CA SER A 53 -3.69 0.04 -0.15
C SER A 53 -3.72 0.04 1.37
N TRP A 54 -4.30 1.09 1.95
CA TRP A 54 -4.48 1.27 3.39
C TRP A 54 -5.93 1.62 3.66
N SER A 55 -6.62 0.85 4.51
CA SER A 55 -7.98 1.14 4.96
C SER A 55 -8.26 0.51 6.31
N ASN A 56 -9.11 1.16 7.12
CA ASN A 56 -9.58 0.65 8.42
C ASN A 56 -8.45 0.15 9.36
N GLY A 57 -7.29 0.83 9.36
CA GLY A 57 -6.12 0.46 10.17
C GLY A 57 -5.32 -0.76 9.67
N GLY A 58 -5.66 -1.33 8.51
CA GLY A 58 -4.99 -2.49 7.92
C GLY A 58 -4.31 -2.18 6.58
N PHE A 59 -3.18 -2.85 6.35
CA PHE A 59 -2.39 -2.79 5.12
C PHE A 59 -2.77 -3.88 4.12
N ARG A 60 -2.78 -3.54 2.82
CA ARG A 60 -2.74 -4.50 1.72
C ARG A 60 -1.72 -4.03 0.69
N HIS A 61 -0.62 -4.77 0.53
CA HIS A 61 0.34 -4.54 -0.56
C HIS A 61 0.01 -5.49 -1.71
N MET A 62 -0.15 -4.95 -2.93
CA MET A 62 -0.48 -5.71 -4.13
C MET A 62 0.57 -5.41 -5.21
N ALA A 63 1.09 -6.45 -5.88
CA ALA A 63 1.76 -6.26 -7.16
C ALA A 63 0.69 -6.03 -8.23
N VAL A 64 0.84 -4.99 -9.07
CA VAL A 64 -0.11 -4.74 -10.17
C VAL A 64 0.38 -5.54 -11.38
N ASP A 65 -0.30 -6.66 -11.66
CA ASP A 65 -0.11 -7.38 -12.93
C ASP A 65 -0.83 -6.61 -14.06
N ASP A 66 -0.14 -6.38 -15.19
CA ASP A 66 -0.51 -5.42 -16.24
C ASP A 66 -1.80 -5.77 -17.01
N GLY A 67 -2.39 -6.94 -16.74
CA GLY A 67 -3.47 -7.55 -17.51
C GLY A 67 -4.67 -6.63 -17.79
N GLU A 68 -4.62 -5.99 -18.95
CA GLU A 68 -5.67 -5.42 -19.80
C GLU A 68 -7.03 -5.04 -19.16
N HIS A 69 -7.36 -3.75 -19.24
CA HIS A 69 -8.70 -3.21 -19.57
C HIS A 69 -9.95 -3.95 -19.06
N ARG A 70 -10.19 -4.06 -17.74
CA ARG A 70 -11.54 -4.42 -17.23
C ARG A 70 -11.95 -3.65 -15.96
N PRO A 71 -12.97 -2.77 -16.03
CA PRO A 71 -13.62 -2.23 -14.83
C PRO A 71 -14.51 -3.30 -14.19
N GLY A 72 -14.42 -3.48 -12.86
CA GLY A 72 -15.43 -4.23 -12.10
C GLY A 72 -15.01 -5.59 -11.53
N LYS A 73 -13.71 -5.93 -11.47
CA LYS A 73 -13.26 -7.06 -10.64
C LYS A 73 -12.72 -6.56 -9.30
N TYR A 74 -13.30 -7.05 -8.22
CA TYR A 74 -12.64 -7.10 -6.91
C TYR A 74 -11.27 -7.76 -7.10
N LYS A 75 -10.19 -6.97 -7.10
CA LYS A 75 -8.83 -7.51 -7.19
C LYS A 75 -8.42 -7.98 -5.80
N ALA A 76 -8.70 -9.27 -5.60
CA ALA A 76 -7.91 -10.32 -4.95
C ALA A 76 -7.28 -10.05 -3.56
N SER A 77 -7.26 -11.13 -2.78
CA SER A 77 -6.52 -11.28 -1.53
C SER A 77 -5.06 -10.85 -1.68
N PRO A 78 -4.41 -10.37 -0.60
CA PRO A 78 -3.00 -9.97 -0.62
C PRO A 78 -2.14 -11.11 -1.18
N ILE A 79 -1.57 -10.94 -2.37
CA ILE A 79 -0.48 -11.80 -2.81
C ILE A 79 0.77 -11.19 -2.20
N LEU A 80 1.05 -11.59 -0.96
CA LEU A 80 2.40 -11.52 -0.40
C LEU A 80 3.28 -12.38 -1.31
N ILE A 81 3.91 -11.78 -2.31
CA ILE A 81 4.91 -12.47 -3.11
C ILE A 81 6.08 -12.78 -2.17
N PRO A 82 6.44 -14.06 -1.95
CA PRO A 82 7.38 -14.46 -0.91
C PRO A 82 8.82 -13.92 -1.04
N ASP A 83 9.18 -13.25 -2.15
CA ASP A 83 10.51 -12.64 -2.36
C ASP A 83 10.48 -11.09 -2.45
N GLY A 84 9.33 -10.44 -2.23
CA GLY A 84 9.09 -9.01 -2.53
C GLY A 84 9.20 -8.05 -1.35
N PHE A 85 10.43 -7.71 -0.93
CA PHE A 85 10.69 -6.72 0.13
C PHE A 85 10.04 -5.36 -0.20
N PHE A 86 9.10 -4.92 0.62
CA PHE A 86 8.62 -3.55 0.59
C PHE A 86 9.62 -2.64 1.29
N ASP A 87 10.38 -1.86 0.50
CA ASP A 87 11.30 -0.86 1.02
C ASP A 87 10.53 0.41 1.45
N SER A 88 9.94 0.33 2.64
CA SER A 88 9.21 1.44 3.27
C SER A 88 10.05 2.73 3.33
N PRO A 89 11.32 2.72 3.81
CA PRO A 89 12.15 3.91 3.81
C PRO A 89 12.29 4.57 2.44
N ARG A 90 12.55 3.79 1.38
CA ARG A 90 12.68 4.31 0.01
C ARG A 90 11.37 4.94 -0.47
N VAL A 91 10.25 4.22 -0.36
CA VAL A 91 8.95 4.71 -0.84
C VAL A 91 8.50 5.93 -0.03
N HIS A 92 8.71 5.94 1.28
CA HIS A 92 8.43 7.09 2.14
C HIS A 92 9.28 8.32 1.76
N SER A 93 10.59 8.14 1.54
CA SER A 93 11.48 9.25 1.14
C SER A 93 11.07 9.82 -0.22
N ALA A 94 10.86 8.96 -1.21
CA ALA A 94 10.45 9.38 -2.55
C ALA A 94 9.06 10.04 -2.55
N PHE A 95 8.10 9.50 -1.78
CA PHE A 95 6.77 10.10 -1.67
C PHE A 95 6.82 11.49 -1.00
N ARG A 96 7.66 11.66 0.03
CA ARG A 96 7.86 12.96 0.71
C ARG A 96 8.32 14.06 -0.25
N GLU A 97 9.19 13.75 -1.20
CA GLU A 97 9.68 14.73 -2.17
C GLU A 97 8.55 15.23 -3.10
N VAL A 98 7.65 14.33 -3.50
CA VAL A 98 6.56 14.66 -4.44
C VAL A 98 5.31 15.19 -3.74
N SER A 99 5.16 14.99 -2.43
CA SER A 99 3.96 15.32 -1.65
C SER A 99 3.81 16.80 -1.29
N HIS A 100 4.84 17.64 -1.50
CA HIS A 100 4.84 19.07 -1.13
C HIS A 100 3.68 19.90 -1.70
N SER A 101 3.07 19.46 -2.81
CA SER A 101 1.93 20.13 -3.44
C SER A 101 0.59 19.47 -3.15
N LEU A 102 0.56 18.46 -2.26
CA LEU A 102 -0.67 17.89 -1.73
C LEU A 102 -1.20 18.75 -0.57
N PRO A 103 -2.51 18.66 -0.26
CA PRO A 103 -3.02 19.12 1.03
C PRO A 103 -2.27 18.44 2.18
N GLY A 104 -1.86 19.21 3.20
CA GLY A 104 -1.04 18.72 4.31
C GLY A 104 -1.61 17.48 4.99
N GLU A 105 -2.92 17.49 5.28
CA GLU A 105 -3.62 16.36 5.90
C GLU A 105 -3.49 15.05 5.10
N ILE A 106 -3.51 15.13 3.76
CA ILE A 106 -3.35 13.95 2.90
C ILE A 106 -1.90 13.47 2.90
N ALA A 107 -0.94 14.40 2.79
CA ALA A 107 0.48 14.06 2.83
C ALA A 107 0.85 13.38 4.15
N ASP A 108 0.42 13.96 5.27
CA ASP A 108 0.67 13.43 6.61
C ASP A 108 0.01 12.07 6.81
N TYR A 109 -1.23 11.89 6.33
CA TYR A 109 -1.94 10.62 6.42
C TYR A 109 -1.17 9.47 5.72
N VAL A 110 -0.70 9.72 4.50
CA VAL A 110 0.04 8.72 3.71
C VAL A 110 1.44 8.49 4.29
N LEU A 111 2.19 9.54 4.64
CA LEU A 111 3.53 9.40 5.22
C LEU A 111 3.50 8.62 6.54
N ASN A 112 2.55 8.92 7.42
CA ASN A 112 2.39 8.20 8.68
C ASN A 112 2.03 6.73 8.48
N ALA A 113 1.24 6.40 7.45
CA ALA A 113 0.93 5.02 7.11
C ALA A 113 2.16 4.27 6.56
N LEU A 114 2.95 4.89 5.68
CA LEU A 114 4.16 4.26 5.12
C LEU A 114 5.17 3.92 6.24
N LEU A 115 5.32 4.77 7.25
CA LEU A 115 6.19 4.52 8.41
C LEU A 115 5.77 3.31 9.26
N ARG A 116 4.50 2.88 9.18
CA ARG A 116 3.95 1.79 9.99
C ARG A 116 4.14 0.40 9.36
N TYR A 117 4.63 0.27 8.12
CA TYR A 117 4.72 -1.02 7.39
C TYR A 117 6.15 -1.55 7.14
N PRO A 118 6.41 -2.84 7.43
CA PRO A 118 5.98 -3.59 8.60
C PRO A 118 7.06 -3.57 9.68
N ARG A 119 6.72 -3.03 10.86
CA ARG A 119 7.41 -3.39 12.12
C ARG A 119 6.67 -4.51 12.88
N GLU A 120 5.56 -5.02 12.33
CA GLU A 120 4.81 -6.16 12.87
C GLU A 120 4.43 -7.13 11.74
N LEU A 121 5.16 -8.25 11.67
CA LEU A 121 4.58 -9.54 11.30
C LEU A 121 4.49 -10.35 12.61
N PRO A 122 3.38 -10.34 13.37
CA PRO A 122 3.18 -11.35 14.39
C PRO A 122 2.83 -12.64 13.64
N GLY A 123 3.82 -13.48 13.35
CA GLY A 123 3.57 -14.78 12.71
C GLY A 123 4.74 -15.53 12.08
N LEU A 124 5.95 -14.96 12.01
CA LEU A 124 7.14 -15.68 11.52
C LEU A 124 8.28 -15.66 12.56
N MET A 125 7.96 -16.03 13.80
CA MET A 125 8.91 -16.81 14.60
C MET A 125 8.57 -18.28 14.32
N GLN A 126 9.26 -18.88 13.36
CA GLN A 126 9.39 -20.33 13.35
C GLN A 126 10.29 -20.67 14.53
N ASP A 127 9.71 -21.27 15.56
CA ASP A 127 10.48 -22.12 16.47
C ASP A 127 11.05 -23.27 15.63
N ASN A 128 12.25 -23.04 15.10
CA ASN A 128 13.09 -24.07 14.53
C ASN A 128 14.20 -24.31 15.55
N GLN A 129 13.89 -25.08 16.60
CA GLN A 129 14.92 -25.74 17.37
C GLN A 129 15.09 -27.15 16.80
N GLU A 130 16.19 -27.30 16.07
CA GLU A 130 16.62 -28.52 15.41
C GLU A 130 16.65 -29.73 16.34
N SER A 131 16.17 -30.83 15.79
CA SER A 131 16.49 -32.22 16.09
C SER A 131 17.88 -32.42 16.70
N ARG A 132 17.94 -33.08 17.86
CA ARG A 132 19.07 -33.97 18.18
C ARG A 132 18.54 -35.38 18.43
N ILE A 133 18.61 -36.16 17.35
CA ILE A 133 18.86 -37.60 17.37
C ILE A 133 20.00 -37.90 18.34
N GLY A 134 19.75 -38.86 19.23
CA GLY A 134 20.72 -39.38 20.19
C GLY A 134 20.13 -40.55 20.95
N VAL A 135 19.98 -41.70 20.27
CA VAL A 135 19.89 -43.00 20.94
C VAL A 135 21.29 -43.29 21.49
N PRO A 136 21.40 -43.70 22.77
CA PRO A 136 22.02 -45.00 23.01
C PRO A 136 21.28 -45.86 24.05
N GLU A 137 21.51 -47.16 23.86
CA GLU A 137 21.17 -48.36 24.64
C GLU A 137 21.01 -48.17 26.16
N GLN A 138 20.01 -48.87 26.75
CA GLN A 138 20.19 -50.08 27.59
C GLN A 138 18.95 -50.97 27.57
#